data_AF-A0A1E8PJK9-F1
#
_entry.id   AF-A0A1E8PJK9-F1
#
_cell.length_a   1.000
_cell.length_b   1.000
_cell.length_c   1.000
_cell.angle_alpha   90.00
_cell.angle_beta   90.00
_cell.angle_gamma   90.00
#
_symmetry.space_group_name_H-M   'P 1'
#
loop_
_entity.id
_entity.type
_entity.pdbx_description
1 polymer ?
#
loop_
_entity_poly.entity_id
_entity_poly.type
_entity_poly.pdbx_seq_one_letter_code
_entity_poly.pdbx_strand_id
1 'polypeptide(L)'
;MDILAKLKAGRTTIKTFKLGDITLGLRILTERDHQEAGWAANKLLDEYKTELKVSNADLFESEKATQLIQRFLVDPVTRAPIFAAAEDVLDTLSRDERNAVGSAYYDFERSTRLPSGRCPTRTLRPCWKTLKKARHAVFERFKWRFAEKAHHFFGCPADQLTDGQWLYVLAIAGAEAQGDEPDLKRVATRRLADPVPGIAATPKRNLHTAPPRKKVRQ
;
A
#
# COMPACT_ATOMS: atom_id res chain seq x y z
N MET A 1 -18.12 28.37 9.81
CA MET A 1 -17.99 27.02 10.41
C MET A 1 -16.53 26.62 10.44
N ASP A 2 -16.05 26.19 11.60
CA ASP A 2 -14.68 25.74 11.84
C ASP A 2 -14.31 24.48 11.04
N ILE A 3 -13.04 24.36 10.65
CA ILE A 3 -12.47 23.21 9.96
C ILE A 3 -12.57 21.95 10.83
N LEU A 4 -12.38 22.07 12.15
CA LEU A 4 -12.55 20.94 13.08
C LEU A 4 -13.99 20.40 13.07
N ALA A 5 -15.00 21.26 12.95
CA ALA A 5 -16.39 20.83 12.83
C ALA A 5 -16.64 20.05 11.53
N LYS A 6 -16.04 20.48 10.41
CA LYS A 6 -16.12 19.75 9.12
C LYS A 6 -15.42 18.39 9.19
N LEU A 7 -14.25 18.32 9.82
CA LEU A 7 -13.51 17.06 10.00
C LEU A 7 -14.25 16.07 10.92
N LYS A 8 -14.91 16.58 11.98
CA LYS A 8 -15.80 15.77 12.83
C LYS A 8 -17.02 15.25 12.04
N ALA A 9 -17.67 16.10 11.25
CA ALA A 9 -18.84 15.74 10.46
C ALA A 9 -18.57 14.63 9.41
N GLY A 10 -17.41 14.68 8.74
CA GLY A 10 -17.01 13.61 7.80
C GLY A 10 -16.76 12.25 8.48
N ARG A 11 -16.27 12.25 9.73
CA ARG A 11 -16.04 11.04 10.52
C ARG A 11 -17.32 10.42 11.11
N THR A 12 -18.40 11.19 11.23
CA THR A 12 -19.72 10.68 11.68
C THR A 12 -20.53 9.98 10.58
N THR A 13 -19.88 9.51 9.51
CA THR A 13 -20.55 8.69 8.48
C THR A 13 -20.84 7.30 9.06
N ILE A 14 -22.12 6.92 9.05
CA ILE A 14 -22.59 5.59 9.47
C ILE A 14 -23.26 4.93 8.27
N LYS A 15 -22.91 3.66 7.99
CA LYS A 15 -23.57 2.84 6.97
C LYS A 15 -24.45 1.81 7.66
N THR A 16 -25.71 1.69 7.24
CA THR A 16 -26.59 0.62 7.70
C THR A 16 -26.23 -0.71 7.03
N PHE A 17 -26.23 -1.77 7.81
CA PHE A 17 -26.01 -3.15 7.38
C PHE A 17 -27.13 -4.02 7.96
N LYS A 18 -27.66 -4.97 7.19
CA LYS A 18 -28.70 -5.90 7.66
C LYS A 18 -28.07 -7.26 7.94
N LEU A 19 -28.29 -7.75 9.16
CA LEU A 19 -27.91 -9.09 9.60
C LEU A 19 -29.20 -9.84 9.94
N GLY A 20 -29.64 -10.71 9.03
CA GLY A 20 -31.01 -11.24 9.05
C GLY A 20 -32.03 -10.11 9.03
N ASP A 21 -32.95 -10.12 9.99
CA ASP A 21 -33.99 -9.09 10.14
C ASP A 21 -33.52 -7.84 10.91
N ILE A 22 -32.34 -7.88 11.54
CA ILE A 22 -31.82 -6.78 12.37
C ILE A 22 -31.02 -5.79 11.51
N THR A 23 -31.26 -4.50 11.70
CA THR A 23 -30.48 -3.43 11.04
C THR A 23 -29.47 -2.83 12.00
N LEU A 24 -28.19 -3.02 11.71
CA LEU A 24 -27.04 -2.55 12.47
C LEU A 24 -26.42 -1.31 11.79
N GLY A 25 -25.81 -0.42 12.56
CA GLY A 25 -24.98 0.68 12.06
C GLY A 25 -23.49 0.32 12.11
N LEU A 26 -22.77 0.59 11.02
CA LEU A 26 -21.31 0.52 10.93
C LEU A 26 -20.74 1.93 11.02
N ARG A 27 -19.92 2.20 12.03
CA ARG A 27 -19.18 3.46 12.24
C ARG A 27 -17.72 3.29 11.86
N ILE A 28 -17.14 4.22 11.10
CA ILE A 28 -15.70 4.20 10.78
C ILE A 28 -14.88 4.41 12.06
N LEU A 29 -13.96 3.49 12.33
CA LEU A 29 -13.07 3.59 13.48
C LEU A 29 -11.99 4.65 13.26
N THR A 30 -11.55 5.25 14.36
CA THR A 30 -10.37 6.12 14.38
C THR A 30 -9.13 5.34 14.81
N GLU A 31 -7.96 5.89 14.56
CA GLU A 31 -6.68 5.35 15.04
C GLU A 31 -6.68 5.06 16.55
N ARG A 32 -7.39 5.90 17.32
CA ARG A 32 -7.56 5.69 18.77
C ARG A 32 -8.36 4.43 19.09
N ASP A 33 -9.45 4.16 18.37
CA ASP A 33 -10.24 2.94 18.57
C ASP A 33 -9.40 1.67 18.26
N HIS A 34 -8.51 1.74 17.25
CA HIS A 34 -7.57 0.66 16.93
C HIS A 34 -6.52 0.44 18.03
N GLN A 35 -5.97 1.51 18.60
CA GLN A 35 -5.01 1.44 19.71
C GLN A 35 -5.66 0.87 20.97
N GLU A 36 -6.86 1.35 21.32
CA GLU A 36 -7.63 0.85 22.47
C GLU A 36 -8.03 -0.63 22.31
N ALA A 37 -8.38 -1.08 21.10
CA ALA A 37 -8.63 -2.50 20.82
C ALA A 37 -7.35 -3.37 20.98
N GLY A 38 -6.19 -2.87 20.52
CA GLY A 38 -4.90 -3.54 20.71
C GLY A 38 -4.48 -3.62 22.19
N TRP A 39 -4.70 -2.55 22.96
CA TRP A 39 -4.45 -2.56 24.40
C TRP A 39 -5.39 -3.48 25.18
N ALA A 40 -6.68 -3.56 24.78
CA ALA A 40 -7.61 -4.51 25.37
C ALA A 40 -7.19 -5.97 25.12
N ALA A 41 -6.80 -6.31 23.89
CA ALA A 41 -6.30 -7.64 23.55
C ALA A 41 -4.98 -7.99 24.28
N ASN A 42 -4.06 -7.02 24.44
CA ASN A 42 -2.85 -7.21 25.26
C ASN A 42 -3.19 -7.43 26.74
N LYS A 43 -4.12 -6.65 27.31
CA LYS A 43 -4.55 -6.79 28.71
C LYS A 43 -5.11 -8.19 28.99
N LEU A 44 -5.84 -8.77 28.04
CA LEU A 44 -6.33 -10.14 28.14
C LEU A 44 -5.17 -11.16 28.18
N LEU A 45 -4.14 -10.99 27.34
CA LEU A 45 -2.93 -11.81 27.41
C LEU A 45 -2.18 -11.67 28.75
N ASP A 46 -2.09 -10.45 29.30
CA ASP A 46 -1.48 -10.18 30.60
C ASP A 46 -2.27 -10.85 31.75
N GLU A 47 -3.60 -10.82 31.69
CA GLU A 47 -4.49 -11.50 32.66
C GLU A 47 -4.28 -13.02 32.68
N TYR A 48 -4.11 -13.64 31.51
CA TYR A 48 -3.70 -15.04 31.37
C TYR A 48 -2.19 -15.28 31.53
N LYS A 49 -1.41 -14.26 31.96
CA LYS A 49 0.06 -14.31 32.18
C LYS A 49 0.83 -14.90 30.99
N THR A 50 0.38 -14.59 29.78
CA THR A 50 0.84 -15.22 28.55
C THR A 50 1.50 -14.19 27.64
N GLU A 51 2.79 -14.35 27.37
CA GLU A 51 3.51 -13.47 26.44
C GLU A 51 3.02 -13.64 24.99
N LEU A 52 2.96 -12.54 24.24
CA LEU A 52 2.67 -12.57 22.80
C LEU A 52 3.79 -13.32 22.05
N LYS A 53 3.52 -14.57 21.70
CA LYS A 53 4.40 -15.47 20.94
C LYS A 53 3.74 -15.82 19.61
N VAL A 54 4.55 -16.24 18.63
CA VAL A 54 4.07 -16.65 17.30
C VAL A 54 3.00 -17.74 17.38
N SER A 55 3.09 -18.65 18.36
CA SER A 55 2.08 -19.68 18.63
C SER A 55 0.70 -19.15 19.04
N ASN A 56 0.63 -17.92 19.54
CA ASN A 56 -0.57 -17.30 20.12
C ASN A 56 -1.00 -16.04 19.34
N ALA A 57 -0.32 -15.72 18.24
CA ALA A 57 -0.60 -14.53 17.42
C ALA A 57 -2.02 -14.56 16.83
N ASP A 58 -2.49 -15.73 16.41
CA ASP A 58 -3.86 -15.91 15.88
C ASP A 58 -4.94 -15.64 16.94
N LEU A 59 -4.67 -16.00 18.21
CA LEU A 59 -5.57 -15.71 19.33
C LEU A 59 -5.63 -14.20 19.59
N PHE A 60 -4.48 -13.52 19.59
CA PHE A 60 -4.40 -12.08 19.75
C PHE A 60 -5.15 -11.32 18.64
N GLU A 61 -4.94 -11.68 17.36
CA GLU A 61 -5.64 -11.03 16.24
C GLU A 61 -7.14 -11.38 16.23
N SER A 62 -7.54 -12.58 16.66
CA SER A 62 -8.97 -12.94 16.86
C SER A 62 -9.63 -12.11 17.95
N GLU A 63 -8.96 -11.90 19.08
CA GLU A 63 -9.47 -11.07 20.18
C GLU A 63 -9.55 -9.60 19.76
N LYS A 64 -8.46 -9.06 19.21
CA LYS A 64 -8.40 -7.71 18.63
C LYS A 64 -9.47 -7.49 17.56
N ALA A 65 -9.78 -8.47 16.71
CA ALA A 65 -10.88 -8.37 15.75
C ALA A 65 -12.25 -8.27 16.44
N THR A 66 -12.47 -9.05 17.51
CA THR A 66 -13.70 -8.98 18.33
C THR A 66 -13.84 -7.62 19.03
N GLN A 67 -12.75 -7.11 19.60
CA GLN A 67 -12.64 -5.77 20.18
C GLN A 67 -12.94 -4.66 19.16
N LEU A 68 -12.55 -4.82 17.89
CA LEU A 68 -12.88 -3.87 16.83
C LEU A 68 -14.37 -3.94 16.44
N ILE A 69 -14.95 -5.15 16.33
CA ILE A 69 -16.38 -5.36 16.05
C ILE A 69 -17.25 -4.65 17.11
N GLN A 70 -16.92 -4.81 18.39
CA GLN A 70 -17.57 -4.12 19.51
C GLN A 70 -17.60 -2.59 19.34
N ARG A 71 -16.51 -2.00 18.81
CA ARG A 71 -16.34 -0.54 18.66
C ARG A 71 -16.97 0.03 17.39
N PHE A 72 -17.12 -0.75 16.32
CA PHE A 72 -17.71 -0.25 15.06
C PHE A 72 -19.21 -0.52 14.92
N LEU A 73 -19.75 -1.50 15.66
CA LEU A 73 -21.18 -1.78 15.72
C LEU A 73 -21.91 -0.78 16.61
N VAL A 74 -22.71 0.07 15.99
CA VAL A 74 -23.53 1.10 16.66
C VAL A 74 -24.99 0.98 16.26
N ASP A 75 -25.90 1.36 17.14
CA ASP A 75 -27.31 1.51 16.77
C ASP A 75 -27.44 2.65 15.74
N PRO A 76 -28.10 2.43 14.58
CA PRO A 76 -28.27 3.47 13.56
C PRO A 76 -29.03 4.71 14.03
N VAL A 77 -29.88 4.60 15.07
CA VAL A 77 -30.68 5.71 15.61
C VAL A 77 -29.91 6.46 16.70
N THR A 78 -29.55 5.79 17.80
CA THR A 78 -28.88 6.47 18.93
C THR A 78 -27.39 6.72 18.72
N ARG A 79 -26.74 5.98 17.80
CA ARG A 79 -25.28 5.96 17.57
C ARG A 79 -24.47 5.47 18.78
N ALA A 80 -25.13 4.91 19.79
CA ALA A 80 -24.48 4.22 20.89
C ALA A 80 -23.87 2.89 20.42
N PRO A 81 -22.80 2.38 21.06
CA PRO A 81 -22.33 1.01 20.81
C PRO A 81 -23.44 0.01 21.16
N ILE A 82 -23.60 -1.03 20.35
CA ILE A 82 -24.62 -2.07 20.57
C ILE A 82 -24.23 -2.99 21.73
N PHE A 83 -22.93 -3.27 21.86
CA PHE A 83 -22.36 -4.17 22.85
C PHE A 83 -21.56 -3.38 23.88
N ALA A 84 -21.76 -3.67 25.17
CA ALA A 84 -21.08 -2.96 26.24
C ALA A 84 -19.63 -3.47 26.40
N ALA A 85 -19.44 -4.77 26.24
CA ALA A 85 -18.17 -5.47 26.32
C ALA A 85 -17.90 -6.30 25.05
N ALA A 86 -16.70 -6.87 24.92
CA ALA A 86 -16.33 -7.68 23.75
C ALA A 86 -16.84 -9.13 23.86
N GLU A 87 -17.00 -9.59 25.09
CA GLU A 87 -17.57 -10.85 25.51
C GLU A 87 -19.02 -10.96 25.02
N ASP A 88 -19.82 -9.89 25.16
CA ASP A 88 -21.18 -9.81 24.63
C ASP A 88 -21.25 -10.13 23.11
N VAL A 89 -20.20 -9.77 22.35
CA VAL A 89 -20.08 -10.03 20.91
C VAL A 89 -19.82 -11.52 20.64
N LEU A 90 -19.06 -12.20 21.50
CA LEU A 90 -18.79 -13.64 21.40
C LEU A 90 -20.03 -14.47 21.73
N ASP A 91 -20.80 -14.04 22.73
CA ASP A 91 -22.02 -14.72 23.18
C ASP A 91 -23.21 -14.47 22.25
N THR A 92 -23.29 -13.28 21.62
CA THR A 92 -24.42 -12.91 20.75
C THR A 92 -24.21 -13.26 19.28
N LEU A 93 -22.99 -13.11 18.74
CA LEU A 93 -22.73 -13.29 17.31
C LEU A 93 -21.93 -14.58 17.03
N SER A 94 -22.51 -15.44 16.20
CA SER A 94 -21.82 -16.62 15.69
C SER A 94 -20.56 -16.24 14.90
N ARG A 95 -19.67 -17.21 14.72
CA ARG A 95 -18.39 -17.00 14.00
C ARG A 95 -18.61 -16.47 12.58
N ASP A 96 -19.62 -16.99 11.88
CA ASP A 96 -19.89 -16.61 10.49
C ASP A 96 -20.53 -15.22 10.38
N GLU A 97 -21.37 -14.84 11.35
CA GLU A 97 -21.92 -13.49 11.44
C GLU A 97 -20.82 -12.46 11.74
N ARG A 98 -19.89 -12.75 12.66
CA ARG A 98 -18.71 -11.89 12.91
C ARG A 98 -17.86 -11.72 11.65
N ASN A 99 -17.63 -12.79 10.88
CA ASN A 99 -16.92 -12.73 9.61
C ASN A 99 -17.66 -11.87 8.57
N ALA A 100 -18.97 -12.04 8.44
CA ALA A 100 -19.81 -11.27 7.50
C ALA A 100 -19.83 -9.77 7.86
N VAL A 101 -20.00 -9.46 9.15
CA VAL A 101 -19.98 -8.10 9.70
C VAL A 101 -18.61 -7.43 9.50
N GLY A 102 -17.51 -8.15 9.77
CA GLY A 102 -16.15 -7.66 9.51
C GLY A 102 -15.90 -7.37 8.03
N SER A 103 -16.32 -8.25 7.12
CA SER A 103 -16.23 -8.04 5.67
C SER A 103 -17.02 -6.79 5.24
N ALA A 104 -18.26 -6.64 5.71
CA ALA A 104 -19.11 -5.48 5.43
C ALA A 104 -18.51 -4.16 5.95
N TYR A 105 -17.82 -4.19 7.09
CA TYR A 105 -17.03 -3.06 7.61
C TYR A 105 -15.86 -2.71 6.69
N TYR A 106 -15.03 -3.67 6.27
CA TYR A 106 -13.90 -3.38 5.39
C TYR A 106 -14.32 -2.86 4.01
N ASP A 107 -15.48 -3.29 3.49
CA ASP A 107 -16.04 -2.75 2.25
C ASP A 107 -16.62 -1.33 2.46
N PHE A 108 -17.23 -1.06 3.62
CA PHE A 108 -17.64 0.30 3.99
C PHE A 108 -16.44 1.24 4.10
N GLU A 109 -15.38 0.81 4.78
CA GLU A 109 -14.15 1.58 4.91
C GLU A 109 -13.51 1.84 3.55
N ARG A 110 -13.37 0.81 2.70
CA ARG A 110 -12.89 0.95 1.31
C ARG A 110 -13.74 1.90 0.47
N SER A 111 -15.04 1.99 0.71
CA SER A 111 -15.94 2.93 0.01
C SER A 111 -15.88 4.37 0.52
N THR A 112 -15.48 4.59 1.78
CA THR A 112 -15.54 5.92 2.43
C THR A 112 -14.18 6.58 2.61
N ARG A 113 -13.09 5.80 2.64
CA ARG A 113 -11.75 6.35 2.47
C ARG A 113 -11.72 7.12 1.15
N LEU A 114 -11.33 8.41 1.21
CA LEU A 114 -10.93 9.19 0.03
C LEU A 114 -10.05 8.30 -0.86
N PRO A 115 -10.26 8.25 -2.19
CA PRO A 115 -9.62 7.26 -3.05
C PRO A 115 -8.09 7.44 -3.04
N SER A 116 -7.45 6.71 -2.13
CA SER A 116 -6.00 6.64 -1.98
C SER A 116 -5.43 5.88 -3.16
N GLY A 117 -5.06 6.62 -4.21
CA GLY A 117 -4.31 6.07 -5.34
C GLY A 117 -5.12 5.54 -6.52
N ARG A 118 -6.46 5.56 -6.51
CA ARG A 118 -7.20 5.51 -7.79
C ARG A 118 -7.07 6.86 -8.49
N CYS A 119 -5.90 7.09 -9.11
CA CYS A 119 -5.71 8.16 -10.08
C CYS A 119 -6.88 8.10 -11.08
N PRO A 120 -7.69 9.16 -11.21
CA PRO A 120 -8.71 9.20 -12.24
C PRO A 120 -8.04 8.97 -13.59
N THR A 121 -8.56 8.07 -14.43
CA THR A 121 -8.02 7.78 -15.78
C THR A 121 -7.91 9.03 -16.68
N ARG A 122 -8.52 10.13 -16.26
CA ARG A 122 -8.42 11.49 -16.82
C ARG A 122 -7.06 12.18 -16.56
N THR A 123 -6.39 11.97 -15.42
CA THR A 123 -5.06 12.54 -15.13
C THR A 123 -3.90 11.70 -15.67
N LEU A 124 -4.13 10.42 -15.98
CA LEU A 124 -3.11 9.50 -16.51
C LEU A 124 -2.86 9.62 -18.02
N ARG A 125 -3.78 10.23 -18.80
CA ARG A 125 -3.64 10.35 -20.27
C ARG A 125 -2.36 11.06 -20.74
N PRO A 126 -1.85 12.13 -20.08
CA PRO A 126 -0.58 12.74 -20.45
C PRO A 126 0.60 11.80 -20.23
N CYS A 127 0.71 11.18 -19.05
CA CYS A 127 1.76 10.22 -18.70
C CYS A 127 1.77 9.02 -19.68
N TRP A 128 0.59 8.50 -20.04
CA TRP A 128 0.44 7.42 -21.00
C TRP A 128 0.91 7.79 -22.41
N LYS A 129 0.63 9.01 -22.89
CA LYS A 129 1.16 9.51 -24.17
C LYS A 129 2.70 9.63 -24.15
N THR A 130 3.29 10.00 -23.02
CA THR A 130 4.75 10.02 -22.85
C THR A 130 5.33 8.61 -22.81
N LEU A 131 4.66 7.66 -22.12
CA LEU A 131 5.10 6.27 -22.05
C LEU A 131 5.03 5.55 -23.41
N LYS A 132 3.96 5.74 -24.18
CA LYS A 132 3.85 5.19 -25.56
C LYS A 132 4.88 5.77 -26.53
N LYS A 133 5.45 6.94 -26.24
CA LYS A 133 6.58 7.52 -27.00
C LYS A 133 7.93 6.96 -26.58
N ALA A 134 8.06 6.41 -25.37
CA ALA A 134 9.24 5.63 -25.01
C ALA A 134 9.24 4.32 -25.82
N ARG A 135 10.42 3.87 -26.28
CA ARG A 135 10.53 2.66 -27.11
C ARG A 135 9.91 1.48 -26.37
N HIS A 136 8.99 0.74 -27.01
CA HIS A 136 8.25 -0.41 -26.45
C HIS A 136 9.09 -1.34 -25.56
N ALA A 137 10.32 -1.64 -25.98
CA ALA A 137 11.27 -2.49 -25.23
C ALA A 137 11.63 -1.98 -23.82
N VAL A 138 11.47 -0.70 -23.51
CA VAL A 138 11.67 -0.13 -22.17
C VAL A 138 10.48 -0.44 -21.27
N PHE A 139 9.25 -0.37 -21.78
CA PHE A 139 8.04 -0.65 -21.01
C PHE A 139 7.90 -2.14 -20.70
N GLU A 140 8.21 -3.03 -21.64
CA GLU A 140 8.19 -4.48 -21.38
C GLU A 140 9.28 -4.91 -20.38
N ARG A 141 10.46 -4.28 -20.41
CA ARG A 141 11.49 -4.48 -19.36
C ARG A 141 11.03 -3.98 -18.00
N PHE A 142 10.29 -2.87 -17.95
CA PHE A 142 9.67 -2.37 -16.73
C PHE A 142 8.65 -3.38 -16.17
N LYS A 143 7.72 -3.87 -17.01
CA LYS A 143 6.76 -4.90 -16.60
C LYS A 143 7.46 -6.12 -16.01
N TRP A 144 8.45 -6.66 -16.72
CA TRP A 144 9.20 -7.83 -16.25
C TRP A 144 9.91 -7.58 -14.91
N ARG A 145 10.57 -6.42 -14.74
CA ARG A 145 11.28 -6.06 -13.50
C ARG A 145 10.36 -5.90 -12.29
N PHE A 146 9.10 -5.51 -12.48
CA PHE A 146 8.16 -5.23 -11.39
C PHE A 146 6.97 -6.21 -11.31
N ALA A 147 7.00 -7.32 -12.05
CA ALA A 147 5.93 -8.31 -12.10
C ALA A 147 5.56 -8.89 -10.73
N GLU A 148 6.57 -9.27 -9.92
CA GLU A 148 6.39 -9.80 -8.56
C GLU A 148 5.76 -8.76 -7.62
N LYS A 149 6.24 -7.52 -7.68
CA LYS A 149 5.71 -6.40 -6.88
C LYS A 149 4.28 -6.04 -7.31
N ALA A 150 3.98 -6.15 -8.60
CA ALA A 150 2.63 -5.95 -9.12
C ALA A 150 1.67 -7.07 -8.69
N HIS A 151 2.12 -8.33 -8.70
CA HIS A 151 1.38 -9.45 -8.14
C HIS A 151 1.08 -9.24 -6.65
N HIS A 152 2.06 -8.80 -5.85
CA HIS A 152 1.85 -8.45 -4.44
C HIS A 152 0.80 -7.34 -4.24
N PHE A 153 0.75 -6.33 -5.12
CA PHE A 153 -0.23 -5.24 -5.01
C PHE A 153 -1.65 -5.59 -5.49
N PHE A 154 -1.80 -6.54 -6.42
CA PHE A 154 -3.08 -6.78 -7.11
C PHE A 154 -3.61 -8.21 -7.01
N GLY A 155 -2.84 -9.16 -6.48
CA GLY A 155 -3.25 -10.55 -6.29
C GLY A 155 -3.48 -11.34 -7.59
N CYS A 156 -2.97 -10.84 -8.72
CA CYS A 156 -3.12 -11.47 -10.04
C CYS A 156 -1.79 -11.44 -10.82
N PRO A 157 -1.58 -12.39 -11.76
CA PRO A 157 -0.36 -12.45 -12.55
C PRO A 157 -0.23 -11.27 -13.51
N ALA A 158 1.01 -10.96 -13.89
CA ALA A 158 1.39 -9.68 -14.47
C ALA A 158 0.83 -9.43 -15.90
N ASP A 159 0.43 -10.50 -16.59
CA ASP A 159 -0.26 -10.51 -17.88
C ASP A 159 -1.75 -10.14 -17.78
N GLN A 160 -2.38 -10.35 -16.62
CA GLN A 160 -3.77 -9.99 -16.33
C GLN A 160 -3.95 -8.56 -15.81
N LEU A 161 -2.84 -7.82 -15.62
CA LEU A 161 -2.86 -6.44 -15.16
C LEU A 161 -3.27 -5.47 -16.29
N THR A 162 -4.27 -4.66 -16.02
CA THR A 162 -4.66 -3.56 -16.89
C THR A 162 -3.58 -2.47 -16.98
N ASP A 163 -3.56 -1.70 -18.06
CA ASP A 163 -2.65 -0.55 -18.23
C ASP A 163 -2.71 0.44 -17.05
N GLY A 164 -3.88 0.60 -16.43
CA GLY A 164 -4.07 1.45 -15.25
C GLY A 164 -3.34 0.93 -14.00
N GLN A 165 -3.29 -0.39 -13.82
CA GLN A 165 -2.53 -1.03 -12.73
C GLN A 165 -1.02 -0.92 -12.98
N TRP A 166 -0.56 -1.10 -14.22
CA TRP A 166 0.85 -0.89 -14.56
C TRP A 166 1.33 0.54 -14.34
N LEU A 167 0.48 1.54 -14.62
CA LEU A 167 0.78 2.95 -14.31
C LEU A 167 0.87 3.23 -12.80
N TYR A 168 0.09 2.51 -11.97
CA TYR A 168 0.19 2.60 -10.51
C TYR A 168 1.51 2.01 -9.98
N VAL A 169 1.93 0.83 -10.48
CA VAL A 169 3.24 0.24 -10.17
C VAL A 169 4.38 1.18 -10.57
N LEU A 170 4.28 1.83 -11.73
CA LEU A 170 5.26 2.80 -12.21
C LEU A 170 5.35 4.03 -11.31
N ALA A 171 4.21 4.55 -10.84
CA ALA A 171 4.17 5.68 -9.92
C ALA A 171 4.82 5.36 -8.58
N ILE A 172 4.57 4.17 -8.02
CA ILE A 172 5.23 3.71 -6.78
C ILE A 172 6.73 3.54 -7.00
N ALA A 173 7.15 2.82 -8.05
CA ALA A 173 8.57 2.63 -8.35
C ALA A 173 9.31 3.96 -8.61
N GLY A 174 8.62 4.96 -9.18
CA GLY A 174 9.14 6.32 -9.36
C GLY A 174 9.27 7.10 -8.05
N ALA A 175 8.35 6.93 -7.10
CA ALA A 175 8.42 7.56 -5.77
C ALA A 175 9.50 6.90 -4.89
N GLU A 176 9.67 5.58 -4.99
CA GLU A 176 10.77 4.85 -4.32
C GLU A 176 12.13 5.29 -4.86
N ALA A 177 12.25 5.49 -6.18
CA ALA A 177 13.42 6.09 -6.83
C ALA A 177 13.57 7.62 -6.62
N GLN A 178 12.85 8.20 -5.67
CA GLN A 178 13.11 9.52 -5.10
C GLN A 178 13.59 9.46 -3.64
N GLY A 179 13.57 8.28 -3.01
CA GLY A 179 14.24 8.01 -1.74
C GLY A 179 15.72 7.62 -1.91
N ASP A 180 16.05 6.94 -3.01
CA ASP A 180 17.43 6.75 -3.51
C ASP A 180 17.63 7.54 -4.80
N GLU A 181 18.72 8.30 -4.90
CA GLU A 181 18.99 9.21 -6.02
C GLU A 181 18.99 8.48 -7.39
N PRO A 182 18.18 8.90 -8.39
CA PRO A 182 17.89 8.05 -9.54
C PRO A 182 19.04 7.96 -10.54
N ASP A 183 19.60 6.75 -10.68
CA ASP A 183 20.64 6.38 -11.66
C ASP A 183 20.15 6.39 -13.13
N LEU A 184 19.01 7.03 -13.40
CA LEU A 184 18.46 7.32 -14.73
C LEU A 184 19.40 8.19 -15.59
N LYS A 185 20.30 8.97 -14.96
CA LYS A 185 21.36 9.70 -15.69
C LYS A 185 22.43 8.77 -16.29
N ARG A 186 22.78 7.64 -15.67
CA ARG A 186 23.80 6.72 -16.21
C ARG A 186 23.35 5.93 -17.42
N VAL A 187 22.06 5.63 -17.56
CA VAL A 187 21.53 4.94 -18.75
C VAL A 187 21.62 5.84 -20.00
N ALA A 188 21.61 7.17 -19.83
CA ALA A 188 21.74 8.11 -20.94
C ALA A 188 23.19 8.36 -21.40
N THR A 189 24.19 8.31 -20.50
CA THR A 189 25.59 8.63 -20.82
C THR A 189 26.46 7.44 -21.20
N ARG A 190 26.08 6.19 -20.89
CA ARG A 190 26.90 4.99 -21.15
C ARG A 190 26.80 4.39 -22.57
N ARG A 191 26.37 5.17 -23.57
CA ARG A 191 26.31 4.76 -25.00
C ARG A 191 26.90 5.81 -25.97
N LEU A 192 27.94 6.52 -25.53
CA LEU A 192 28.69 7.48 -26.34
C LEU A 192 30.22 7.26 -26.34
N ALA A 193 30.69 6.15 -25.77
CA ALA A 193 32.12 5.86 -25.60
C ALA A 193 32.60 4.52 -26.20
N ASP A 194 31.70 3.62 -26.60
CA ASP A 194 32.07 2.31 -27.17
C ASP A 194 32.02 2.36 -28.71
N PRO A 195 33.15 2.26 -29.43
CA PRO A 195 33.15 2.12 -30.88
C PRO A 195 32.59 0.74 -31.29
N VAL A 196 31.66 0.75 -32.25
CA VAL A 196 31.02 -0.47 -32.77
C VAL A 196 32.05 -1.30 -33.58
N PRO A 197 32.18 -2.62 -33.34
CA PRO A 197 32.99 -3.48 -34.20
C PRO A 197 32.38 -3.58 -35.61
N GLY A 198 33.16 -3.30 -36.65
CA GLY A 198 32.77 -3.59 -38.04
C GLY A 198 32.83 -2.45 -39.06
N ILE A 199 33.32 -1.26 -38.71
CA ILE A 199 33.60 -0.18 -39.69
C ILE A 199 35.12 -0.09 -39.93
N ALA A 200 35.50 0.06 -41.20
CA ALA A 200 36.88 -0.06 -41.66
C ALA A 200 37.85 0.98 -41.05
N ALA A 201 39.12 0.57 -40.89
CA ALA A 201 40.18 1.39 -40.33
C ALA A 201 41.13 1.94 -41.41
N THR A 202 41.50 3.22 -41.30
CA THR A 202 42.71 3.84 -41.88
C THR A 202 42.93 5.24 -41.30
N PRO A 203 44.17 5.73 -41.17
CA PRO A 203 45.26 5.10 -40.41
C PRO A 203 45.80 6.01 -39.29
N LYS A 204 46.56 5.41 -38.36
CA LYS A 204 47.23 6.12 -37.26
C LYS A 204 48.36 7.03 -37.76
N ARG A 205 48.51 8.21 -37.14
CA ARG A 205 49.83 8.88 -37.03
C ARG A 205 50.33 8.69 -35.60
N ASN A 206 51.44 7.96 -35.45
CA ASN A 206 52.06 7.60 -34.17
C ASN A 206 53.07 8.67 -33.69
N LEU A 207 53.70 8.39 -32.53
CA LEU A 207 54.93 9.01 -31.98
C LEU A 207 54.66 10.39 -31.32
N HIS A 208 55.24 10.83 -30.19
CA HIS A 208 56.09 10.28 -29.11
C HIS A 208 56.13 11.35 -27.97
N THR A 209 56.49 11.14 -26.69
CA THR A 209 57.02 9.99 -25.90
C THR A 209 56.62 10.13 -24.41
N ALA A 210 56.93 9.13 -23.57
CA ALA A 210 57.21 9.27 -22.13
C ALA A 210 58.70 8.87 -21.89
N PRO A 211 59.32 8.86 -20.68
CA PRO A 211 58.88 9.20 -19.30
C PRO A 211 59.96 10.14 -18.63
N PRO A 212 60.42 10.06 -17.34
CA PRO A 212 59.91 9.44 -16.09
C PRO A 212 59.95 10.33 -14.81
N ARG A 213 59.49 9.73 -13.70
CA ARG A 213 59.53 10.21 -12.30
C ARG A 213 60.93 10.56 -11.74
N LYS A 214 60.98 11.58 -10.88
CA LYS A 214 61.66 11.62 -9.55
C LYS A 214 60.71 12.42 -8.61
N LYS A 215 60.23 12.02 -7.42
CA LYS A 215 60.78 11.37 -6.21
C LYS A 215 61.77 12.27 -5.43
N VAL A 216 61.43 12.56 -4.15
CA VAL A 216 62.32 12.96 -3.03
C VAL A 216 62.81 14.43 -3.11
N ARG A 217 62.84 15.27 -2.05
CA ARG A 217 62.74 15.11 -0.57
C ARG A 217 62.23 16.40 0.11
N GLN A 218 61.80 16.25 1.37
CA GLN A 218 61.76 17.26 2.47
C GLN A 218 61.11 18.62 2.18
#